data_AF-A0A5C3EL99-F1
#
_entry.id   AF-A0A5C3EL99-F1
#
_cell.length_a   1.000
_cell.length_b   1.000
_cell.length_c   1.000
_cell.angle_alpha   90.00
_cell.angle_beta   90.00
_cell.angle_gamma   90.00
#
_symmetry.space_group_name_H-M   'P 1'
#
loop_
_entity.id
_entity.type
_entity.pdbx_description
1 polymer ?
#
loop_
_entity_poly.entity_id
_entity_poly.type
_entity_poly.pdbx_seq_one_letter_code
_entity_poly.pdbx_strand_id
1 'polypeptide(L)'
;MSLPSKPFPELALKHQPLEFRRQYNAEVKRQSRARAKLKSSKVRLNQLPREEYLAHKRRQRQQQRARKKAQASQSITLERSNKADQLKPLELGHGVVLQDSATGNPILQLFAAQKRSKRLAVSETEGKAIFDQVANTGQAKRSLIPAFGLWHSIGSSYGFTDLSRRYRNLAMKLLLWTKSHTNAALHKQEIHPFFKEKLSKRRYIRQHLRKHFGKDIDLLHSFWSTVFLFKNTTSNPHKDTADENPSLLFNFGGGAWLALPEFGVKVKLQRLDTLIFASREYKHYTLVDGDGDQRWGIGCFMRSSILQKEPIHTFAASRKAVVQTAKNAGKR
;
A
#
# COMPACT_ATOMS: atom_id res chain seq x y z
N MET A 1 0.43 -22.40 -9.95
CA MET A 1 1.48 -23.44 -10.04
C MET A 1 2.08 -23.38 -11.43
N SER A 2 3.31 -22.88 -11.56
CA SER A 2 4.07 -22.95 -12.81
C SER A 2 4.64 -24.36 -12.95
N LEU A 3 4.21 -25.08 -13.99
CA LEU A 3 4.68 -26.43 -14.28
C LEU A 3 6.16 -26.38 -14.73
N PRO A 4 6.96 -27.41 -14.37
CA PRO A 4 8.35 -27.52 -14.82
C PRO A 4 8.39 -27.54 -16.36
N SER A 5 9.23 -26.68 -16.94
CA SER A 5 9.27 -26.40 -18.38
C SER A 5 10.15 -27.35 -19.19
N LYS A 6 10.74 -28.37 -18.55
CA LYS A 6 11.61 -29.33 -19.21
C LYS A 6 11.12 -30.75 -18.97
N PRO A 7 11.00 -31.60 -20.01
CA PRO A 7 10.71 -33.00 -19.82
C PRO A 7 11.79 -33.63 -18.92
N PHE A 8 11.39 -34.53 -18.02
CA PHE A 8 12.33 -35.34 -17.26
C PHE A 8 13.23 -36.09 -18.27
N PRO A 9 14.56 -36.18 -18.04
CA PRO A 9 15.45 -36.94 -18.92
C PRO A 9 14.95 -38.39 -19.05
N GLU A 10 14.82 -38.90 -20.28
CA GLU A 10 14.29 -40.25 -20.54
C GLU A 10 15.02 -41.35 -19.75
N LEU A 11 16.31 -41.17 -19.48
CA LEU A 11 17.13 -42.07 -18.67
C LEU A 11 16.67 -42.14 -17.21
N ALA A 12 16.16 -41.05 -16.64
CA ALA A 12 15.69 -41.01 -15.25
C ALA A 12 14.32 -41.70 -15.07
N LEU A 13 13.50 -41.77 -16.12
CA LEU A 13 12.27 -42.56 -16.11
C LEU A 13 12.54 -44.07 -16.13
N LYS A 14 13.65 -44.52 -16.72
CA LYS A 14 14.41 -45.78 -16.47
C LYS A 14 14.06 -46.59 -15.21
N HIS A 15 14.25 -45.95 -14.08
CA HIS A 15 14.33 -46.61 -12.79
C HIS A 15 13.12 -46.34 -11.89
N GLN A 16 12.10 -45.67 -12.41
CA GLN A 16 10.89 -45.36 -11.65
C GLN A 16 9.91 -46.55 -11.64
N PRO A 17 9.13 -46.72 -10.55
CA PRO A 17 8.06 -47.73 -10.47
C PRO A 17 7.09 -47.64 -11.66
N LEU A 18 6.56 -48.80 -12.08
CA LEU A 18 5.68 -48.92 -13.25
C LEU A 18 4.45 -47.99 -13.18
N GLU A 19 3.87 -47.82 -11.99
CA GLU A 19 2.72 -46.94 -11.78
C GLU A 19 3.05 -45.46 -12.01
N PHE A 20 4.20 -45.00 -11.52
CA PHE A 20 4.67 -43.63 -11.74
C PHE A 20 4.85 -43.35 -13.24
N ARG A 21 5.42 -44.31 -13.98
CA ARG A 21 5.58 -44.22 -15.44
C ARG A 21 4.25 -44.12 -16.18
N ARG A 22 3.25 -44.91 -15.76
CA ARG A 22 1.89 -44.86 -16.33
C ARG A 22 1.23 -43.49 -16.09
N GLN A 23 1.32 -42.96 -14.88
CA GLN A 23 0.79 -41.64 -14.53
C GLN A 23 1.50 -40.51 -15.30
N TYR A 24 2.83 -40.54 -15.36
CA TYR A 24 3.62 -39.57 -16.10
C TYR A 24 3.26 -39.58 -17.60
N ASN A 25 3.20 -40.76 -18.22
CA ASN A 25 2.85 -40.88 -19.64
C ASN A 25 1.40 -40.43 -19.93
N ALA A 26 0.46 -40.71 -19.02
CA ALA A 26 -0.91 -40.22 -19.13
C ALA A 26 -0.97 -38.68 -19.07
N GLU A 27 -0.20 -38.06 -18.17
CA GLU A 27 -0.13 -36.60 -18.04
C GLU A 27 0.56 -35.95 -19.25
N VAL A 28 1.66 -36.52 -19.75
CA VAL A 28 2.32 -36.06 -20.99
C VAL A 28 1.36 -36.12 -22.19
N LYS A 29 0.58 -37.20 -22.32
CA LYS A 29 -0.42 -37.37 -23.38
C LYS A 29 -1.59 -36.40 -23.22
N ARG A 30 -1.99 -36.08 -21.98
CA ARG A 30 -3.00 -35.05 -21.66
C ARG A 30 -2.50 -33.67 -22.07
N GLN A 31 -1.24 -33.34 -21.75
CA GLN A 31 -0.61 -32.07 -22.12
C GLN A 31 -0.42 -31.92 -23.62
N SER A 32 -0.03 -32.98 -24.34
CA SER A 32 0.11 -32.93 -25.80
C SER A 32 -1.23 -32.67 -26.49
N ARG A 33 -2.30 -33.35 -26.06
CA ARG A 33 -3.68 -33.10 -26.53
C ARG A 33 -4.16 -31.67 -26.24
N ALA A 34 -3.85 -31.13 -25.06
CA ALA A 34 -4.17 -29.75 -24.72
C ALA A 34 -3.43 -28.74 -25.62
N ARG A 35 -2.14 -28.98 -25.90
CA ARG A 35 -1.34 -28.15 -26.82
C ARG A 35 -1.85 -28.22 -28.25
N ALA A 36 -2.25 -29.41 -28.72
CA ALA A 36 -2.84 -29.58 -30.06
C ALA A 36 -4.16 -28.82 -30.21
N LYS A 37 -5.05 -28.88 -29.19
CA LYS A 37 -6.29 -28.06 -29.15
C LYS A 37 -6.00 -26.55 -29.16
N LEU A 38 -4.95 -26.11 -28.45
CA LEU A 38 -4.51 -24.71 -28.43
C LEU A 38 -3.94 -24.25 -29.78
N LYS A 39 -3.21 -25.11 -30.48
CA LYS A 39 -2.72 -24.82 -31.84
C LYS A 39 -3.88 -24.77 -32.85
N SER A 40 -4.80 -25.73 -32.84
CA SER A 40 -5.92 -25.75 -33.79
C SER A 40 -6.88 -24.57 -33.59
N SER A 41 -7.13 -24.15 -32.35
CA SER A 41 -7.92 -22.97 -32.03
C SER A 41 -7.25 -21.66 -32.47
N LYS A 42 -5.91 -21.54 -32.37
CA LYS A 42 -5.16 -20.39 -32.91
C LYS A 42 -5.21 -20.32 -34.45
N VAL A 43 -5.09 -21.47 -35.12
CA VAL A 43 -5.17 -21.54 -36.60
C VAL A 43 -6.55 -21.11 -37.08
N ARG A 44 -7.63 -21.58 -36.42
CA ARG A 44 -9.01 -21.16 -36.75
C ARG A 44 -9.26 -19.67 -36.51
N LEU A 45 -8.65 -19.08 -35.48
CA LEU A 45 -8.79 -17.65 -35.17
C LEU A 45 -8.17 -16.74 -36.25
N ASN A 46 -7.11 -17.17 -36.93
CA ASN A 46 -6.44 -16.39 -37.97
C ASN A 46 -7.13 -16.51 -39.35
N GLN A 47 -8.09 -17.43 -39.49
CA GLN A 47 -8.90 -17.60 -40.70
C GLN A 47 -10.26 -16.89 -40.61
N LEU A 48 -10.58 -16.28 -39.46
CA LEU A 48 -11.81 -15.51 -39.31
C LEU A 48 -11.74 -14.22 -40.13
N PRO A 49 -12.87 -13.77 -40.71
CA PRO A 49 -13.00 -12.41 -41.22
C PRO A 49 -12.55 -11.38 -40.16
N ARG A 50 -11.92 -10.28 -40.61
CA ARG A 50 -11.31 -9.27 -39.73
C ARG A 50 -12.26 -8.78 -38.63
N GLU A 51 -13.54 -8.59 -38.95
CA GLU A 51 -14.55 -8.12 -38.01
C GLU A 51 -14.85 -9.14 -36.90
N GLU A 52 -14.98 -10.42 -37.26
CA GLU A 52 -15.21 -11.50 -36.30
C GLU A 52 -14.01 -11.72 -35.39
N TYR A 53 -12.79 -11.62 -35.92
CA TYR A 53 -11.57 -11.66 -35.13
C TYR A 53 -11.53 -10.51 -34.10
N LEU A 54 -11.87 -9.28 -34.52
CA LEU A 54 -11.92 -8.13 -33.64
C LEU A 54 -13.02 -8.27 -32.57
N ALA A 55 -14.20 -8.75 -32.95
CA ALA A 55 -15.30 -9.04 -32.03
C ALA A 55 -14.90 -10.10 -30.98
N HIS A 56 -14.22 -11.18 -31.41
CA HIS A 56 -13.69 -12.21 -30.52
C HIS A 56 -12.68 -11.63 -29.52
N LYS A 57 -11.73 -10.80 -29.98
CA LYS A 57 -10.79 -10.10 -29.08
C LYS A 57 -11.50 -9.17 -28.10
N ARG A 58 -12.54 -8.46 -28.53
CA ARG A 58 -13.36 -7.61 -27.65
C ARG A 58 -14.04 -8.45 -26.57
N ARG A 59 -14.68 -9.57 -26.93
CA ARG A 59 -15.30 -10.52 -25.98
C ARG A 59 -14.28 -11.09 -25.00
N GLN A 60 -13.11 -11.53 -25.47
CA GLN A 60 -12.04 -12.01 -24.58
C GLN A 60 -11.56 -10.92 -23.61
N ARG A 61 -11.37 -9.68 -24.07
CA ARG A 61 -11.01 -8.55 -23.20
C ARG A 61 -12.10 -8.25 -22.17
N GLN A 62 -13.37 -8.30 -22.56
CA GLN A 62 -14.51 -8.13 -21.64
C GLN A 62 -14.57 -9.25 -20.61
N GLN A 63 -14.44 -10.52 -21.02
CA GLN A 63 -14.39 -11.66 -20.10
C GLN A 63 -13.20 -11.59 -19.15
N GLN A 64 -12.01 -11.19 -19.64
CA GLN A 64 -10.84 -10.95 -18.78
C GLN A 64 -11.07 -9.81 -17.79
N ARG A 65 -11.71 -8.71 -18.21
CA ARG A 65 -12.10 -7.61 -17.31
C ARG A 65 -13.11 -8.08 -16.27
N ALA A 66 -14.13 -8.82 -16.67
CA ALA A 66 -15.14 -9.37 -15.76
C ALA A 66 -14.53 -10.34 -14.75
N ARG A 67 -13.64 -11.24 -15.18
CA ARG A 67 -12.90 -12.15 -14.28
C ARG A 67 -11.96 -11.40 -13.34
N LYS A 68 -11.26 -10.37 -13.80
CA LYS A 68 -10.43 -9.51 -12.94
C LYS A 68 -11.28 -8.76 -11.92
N LYS A 69 -12.41 -8.21 -12.34
CA LYS A 69 -13.38 -7.56 -11.45
C LYS A 69 -13.92 -8.53 -10.40
N ALA A 70 -14.27 -9.76 -10.80
CA ALA A 70 -14.71 -10.82 -9.88
C ALA A 70 -13.61 -11.26 -8.90
N GLN A 71 -12.35 -11.36 -9.35
CA GLN A 71 -11.20 -11.62 -8.46
C GLN A 71 -10.87 -10.45 -7.53
N ALA A 72 -11.01 -9.20 -8.00
CA ALA A 72 -10.89 -7.99 -7.19
C ALA A 72 -12.07 -7.81 -6.21
N SER A 73 -13.10 -8.65 -6.30
CA SER A 73 -14.28 -8.64 -5.44
C SER A 73 -14.24 -9.74 -4.37
N GLN A 74 -13.08 -10.33 -4.07
CA GLN A 74 -12.96 -11.19 -2.89
C GLN A 74 -13.07 -10.31 -1.64
N SER A 75 -14.27 -10.23 -1.09
CA SER A 75 -14.53 -9.67 0.22
C SER A 75 -14.64 -10.78 1.26
N ILE A 76 -14.11 -10.52 2.44
CA ILE A 76 -14.34 -11.31 3.64
C ILE A 76 -15.11 -10.42 4.59
N THR A 77 -16.31 -10.85 4.95
CA THR A 77 -17.14 -10.15 5.92
C THR A 77 -16.73 -10.60 7.33
N LEU A 78 -16.49 -9.65 8.22
CA LEU A 78 -16.11 -9.88 9.60
C LEU A 78 -17.24 -9.45 10.53
N GLU A 79 -17.56 -10.31 11.48
CA GLU A 79 -18.47 -10.00 12.59
C GLU A 79 -17.68 -9.43 13.76
N ARG A 80 -18.33 -8.51 14.50
CA ARG A 80 -17.74 -7.97 15.72
C ARG A 80 -17.67 -9.05 16.78
N SER A 81 -16.57 -9.08 17.51
CA SER A 81 -16.30 -10.08 18.55
C SER A 81 -16.25 -9.43 19.92
N ASN A 82 -16.87 -10.08 20.91
CA ASN A 82 -16.73 -9.72 22.32
C ASN A 82 -15.42 -10.25 22.93
N LYS A 83 -14.64 -11.04 22.19
CA LYS A 83 -13.39 -11.66 22.66
C LYS A 83 -12.18 -10.92 22.10
N ALA A 84 -11.90 -9.72 22.64
CA ALA A 84 -10.78 -8.89 22.19
C ALA A 84 -9.41 -9.55 22.42
N ASP A 85 -9.30 -10.45 23.41
CA ASP A 85 -8.02 -11.04 23.85
C ASP A 85 -7.55 -12.23 22.99
N GLN A 86 -8.40 -12.75 22.10
CA GLN A 86 -8.09 -13.92 21.27
C GLN A 86 -8.09 -13.55 19.77
N LEU A 87 -7.02 -12.91 19.32
CA LEU A 87 -6.86 -12.51 17.92
C LEU A 87 -6.54 -13.70 17.01
N LYS A 88 -7.50 -14.09 16.17
CA LYS A 88 -7.33 -15.14 15.16
C LYS A 88 -6.46 -14.65 14.00
N PRO A 89 -5.41 -15.38 13.60
CA PRO A 89 -4.60 -15.01 12.46
C PRO A 89 -5.38 -15.14 11.15
N LEU A 90 -5.23 -14.15 10.28
CA LEU A 90 -5.85 -14.10 8.96
C LEU A 90 -4.80 -13.72 7.92
N GLU A 91 -4.56 -14.62 6.96
CA GLU A 91 -3.70 -14.35 5.81
C GLU A 91 -4.56 -13.97 4.62
N LEU A 92 -4.30 -12.79 4.05
CA LEU A 92 -5.09 -12.25 2.96
C LEU A 92 -4.35 -12.33 1.64
N GLY A 93 -5.10 -12.70 0.59
CA GLY A 93 -4.63 -12.66 -0.78
C GLY A 93 -4.50 -11.23 -1.31
N HIS A 94 -3.86 -11.11 -2.47
CA HIS A 94 -3.77 -9.83 -3.18
C HIS A 94 -5.14 -9.32 -3.63
N GLY A 95 -5.47 -8.09 -3.22
CA GLY A 95 -6.68 -7.37 -3.58
C GLY A 95 -7.88 -7.66 -2.67
N VAL A 96 -7.73 -8.53 -1.67
CA VAL A 96 -8.81 -8.92 -0.75
C VAL A 96 -9.24 -7.73 0.11
N VAL A 97 -10.55 -7.59 0.26
CA VAL A 97 -11.20 -6.55 1.08
C VAL A 97 -11.78 -7.20 2.33
N LEU A 98 -11.53 -6.62 3.50
CA LEU A 98 -12.29 -6.97 4.71
C LEU A 98 -13.44 -5.98 4.86
N GLN A 99 -14.64 -6.46 5.19
CA GLN A 99 -15.83 -5.66 5.37
C GLN A 99 -16.45 -5.92 6.74
N ASP A 100 -16.98 -4.88 7.37
CA ASP A 100 -17.74 -4.99 8.63
C ASP A 100 -19.14 -5.53 8.30
N SER A 101 -19.53 -6.66 8.89
CA SER A 101 -20.84 -7.29 8.64
C SER A 101 -22.01 -6.38 8.99
N ALA A 102 -21.85 -5.54 10.00
CA ALA A 102 -22.94 -4.69 10.50
C ALA A 102 -23.21 -3.48 9.60
N THR A 103 -22.16 -2.93 8.98
CA THR A 103 -22.28 -1.68 8.18
C THR A 103 -22.12 -1.91 6.68
N GLY A 104 -21.58 -3.05 6.26
CA GLY A 104 -21.17 -3.31 4.88
C GLY A 104 -19.96 -2.48 4.41
N ASN A 105 -19.42 -1.61 5.27
CA ASN A 105 -18.29 -0.76 4.93
C ASN A 105 -16.98 -1.55 4.90
N PRO A 106 -16.07 -1.26 3.96
CA PRO A 106 -14.77 -1.90 3.95
C PRO A 106 -13.92 -1.38 5.10
N ILE A 107 -13.41 -2.32 5.89
CA ILE A 107 -12.42 -2.08 6.93
C ILE A 107 -11.09 -1.76 6.25
N LEU A 108 -10.58 -2.70 5.45
CA LEU A 108 -9.31 -2.57 4.73
C LEU A 108 -9.31 -3.28 3.38
N GLN A 109 -8.34 -2.94 2.54
CA GLN A 109 -7.99 -3.66 1.32
C GLN A 109 -6.48 -3.91 1.30
N LEU A 110 -6.08 -5.17 1.21
CA LEU A 110 -4.67 -5.57 1.15
C LEU A 110 -4.24 -5.80 -0.29
N PHE A 111 -3.13 -5.18 -0.69
CA PHE A 111 -2.43 -5.51 -1.92
C PHE A 111 -1.13 -6.22 -1.56
N ALA A 112 -1.12 -7.55 -1.68
CA ALA A 112 0.06 -8.36 -1.39
C ALA A 112 1.20 -8.19 -2.41
N ALA A 113 2.45 -8.27 -1.95
CA ALA A 113 3.65 -8.03 -2.76
C ALA A 113 3.95 -9.11 -3.82
N GLN A 114 3.41 -10.32 -3.66
CA GLN A 114 3.82 -11.56 -4.36
C GLN A 114 3.84 -11.49 -5.91
N LYS A 115 3.24 -10.48 -6.53
CA LYS A 115 3.23 -10.26 -8.00
C LYS A 115 4.00 -9.02 -8.48
N ARG A 116 4.65 -8.25 -7.60
CA ARG A 116 5.15 -6.88 -7.88
C ARG A 116 6.66 -6.69 -7.63
N SER A 117 7.44 -7.78 -7.68
CA SER A 117 8.70 -7.88 -6.96
C SER A 117 9.82 -6.93 -7.41
N LYS A 118 10.11 -6.76 -8.71
CA LYS A 118 11.36 -6.07 -9.09
C LYS A 118 11.34 -4.56 -8.79
N ARG A 119 10.31 -3.84 -9.22
CA ARG A 119 10.26 -2.37 -9.05
C ARG A 119 10.05 -1.97 -7.59
N LEU A 120 9.22 -2.72 -6.85
CA LEU A 120 9.00 -2.44 -5.43
C LEU A 120 10.20 -2.81 -4.57
N ALA A 121 10.92 -3.90 -4.88
CA ALA A 121 12.14 -4.24 -4.15
C ALA A 121 13.25 -3.20 -4.30
N VAL A 122 13.49 -2.69 -5.52
CA VAL A 122 14.45 -1.59 -5.74
C VAL A 122 14.03 -0.35 -4.94
N SER A 123 12.74 -0.01 -5.00
CA SER A 123 12.19 1.11 -4.23
C SER A 123 12.36 0.92 -2.72
N GLU A 124 12.19 -0.30 -2.19
CA GLU A 124 12.38 -0.56 -0.77
C GLU A 124 13.82 -0.36 -0.30
N THR A 125 14.81 -0.85 -1.06
CA THR A 125 16.23 -0.65 -0.71
C THR A 125 16.57 0.83 -0.63
N GLU A 126 16.11 1.63 -1.59
CA GLU A 126 16.27 3.08 -1.58
C GLU A 126 15.56 3.72 -0.38
N GLY A 127 14.32 3.31 -0.11
CA GLY A 127 13.51 3.81 1.00
C GLY A 127 14.14 3.53 2.35
N LYS A 128 14.65 2.31 2.55
CA LYS A 128 15.35 1.90 3.76
C LYS A 128 16.59 2.75 4.00
N ALA A 129 17.40 2.96 2.96
CA ALA A 129 18.61 3.78 3.08
C ALA A 129 18.30 5.22 3.50
N ILE A 130 17.21 5.80 2.97
CA ILE A 130 16.75 7.14 3.37
C ILE A 130 16.19 7.11 4.80
N PHE A 131 15.40 6.09 5.15
CA PHE A 131 14.86 5.89 6.49
C PHE A 131 15.98 5.83 7.54
N ASP A 132 16.99 4.99 7.33
CA ASP A 132 18.10 4.82 8.25
C ASP A 132 18.87 6.14 8.43
N GLN A 133 19.06 6.90 7.35
CA GLN A 133 19.67 8.23 7.43
C GLN A 133 18.84 9.21 8.25
N VAL A 134 17.50 9.20 8.10
CA VAL A 134 16.58 10.04 8.87
C VAL A 134 16.58 9.62 10.34
N ALA A 135 16.42 8.32 10.63
CA ALA A 135 16.36 7.75 11.97
C ALA A 135 17.66 8.00 12.77
N ASN A 136 18.80 8.07 12.10
CA ASN A 136 20.08 8.36 12.72
C ASN A 136 20.35 9.85 12.99
N THR A 137 19.46 10.74 12.56
CA THR A 137 19.58 12.16 12.94
C THR A 137 19.23 12.36 14.42
N GLY A 138 19.94 13.26 15.12
CA GLY A 138 19.68 13.55 16.54
C GLY A 138 18.25 14.02 16.83
N GLN A 139 17.54 14.50 15.80
CA GLN A 139 16.15 14.91 15.87
C GLN A 139 15.16 13.73 15.86
N ALA A 140 15.38 12.74 15.00
CA ALA A 140 14.57 11.52 14.97
C ALA A 140 14.80 10.66 16.24
N LYS A 141 15.94 10.80 16.91
CA LYS A 141 16.18 10.18 18.22
C LYS A 141 15.36 10.80 19.36
N ARG A 142 14.89 12.04 19.21
CA ARG A 142 14.08 12.77 20.21
C ARG A 142 12.58 12.62 19.98
N SER A 143 12.14 12.52 18.73
CA SER A 143 10.75 12.18 18.41
C SER A 143 10.63 10.66 18.32
N LEU A 144 9.83 10.03 19.18
CA LEU A 144 9.54 8.60 19.08
C LEU A 144 9.16 8.17 17.65
N ILE A 145 8.53 9.07 16.87
CA ILE A 145 8.09 8.79 15.51
C ILE A 145 8.12 10.06 14.63
N PRO A 146 9.02 10.19 13.63
CA PRO A 146 9.06 11.36 12.76
C PRO A 146 7.89 11.37 11.78
N ALA A 147 7.18 12.50 11.72
CA ALA A 147 6.14 12.74 10.74
C ALA A 147 6.51 13.88 9.79
N PHE A 148 6.14 13.72 8.53
CA PHE A 148 6.54 14.57 7.43
C PHE A 148 5.34 15.01 6.60
N GLY A 149 5.33 16.28 6.19
CA GLY A 149 4.27 16.84 5.35
C GLY A 149 3.48 17.96 6.04
N LEU A 150 2.18 18.05 5.73
CA LEU A 150 1.29 19.07 6.29
C LEU A 150 0.56 18.53 7.51
N TRP A 151 0.99 18.95 8.70
CA TRP A 151 0.28 18.71 9.94
C TRP A 151 -0.69 19.88 10.20
N HIS A 152 -1.96 19.60 10.47
CA HIS A 152 -2.98 20.59 10.83
C HIS A 152 -3.78 19.96 11.99
N SER A 153 -4.02 20.60 13.14
CA SER A 153 -4.60 21.94 13.34
C SER A 153 -4.02 22.79 14.49
N ILE A 154 -2.99 22.37 15.24
CA ILE A 154 -2.36 23.16 16.34
C ILE A 154 -0.82 23.04 16.32
N GLY A 155 -0.26 22.23 15.41
CA GLY A 155 1.17 22.02 15.26
C GLY A 155 1.73 22.80 14.07
N SER A 156 2.94 23.30 14.21
CA SER A 156 3.68 24.01 13.18
C SER A 156 3.55 23.36 11.80
N SER A 157 3.02 24.12 10.83
CA SER A 157 3.35 23.88 9.44
C SER A 157 4.88 23.86 9.37
N TYR A 158 5.42 22.81 8.76
CA TYR A 158 6.84 22.52 8.71
C TYR A 158 7.46 22.04 10.03
N GLY A 159 7.39 20.74 10.29
CA GLY A 159 8.48 20.03 10.97
C GLY A 159 9.79 20.04 10.16
N PHE A 160 10.15 21.13 9.46
CA PHE A 160 11.35 21.27 8.60
C PHE A 160 12.00 22.66 8.65
N THR A 161 11.31 23.70 9.14
CA THR A 161 11.83 25.06 9.09
C THR A 161 12.86 25.34 10.17
N ASP A 162 12.69 24.74 11.34
CA ASP A 162 13.62 24.90 12.47
C ASP A 162 14.71 23.82 12.50
N LEU A 163 14.80 23.05 11.42
CA LEU A 163 15.63 21.86 11.36
C LEU A 163 16.86 22.10 10.52
N SER A 164 17.96 21.43 10.89
CA SER A 164 19.21 21.50 10.14
C SER A 164 18.98 21.27 8.63
N ARG A 165 19.74 21.98 7.79
CA ARG A 165 19.70 21.81 6.32
C ARG A 165 19.77 20.33 5.90
N ARG A 166 20.58 19.55 6.61
CA ARG A 166 20.72 18.09 6.39
C ARG A 166 19.41 17.35 6.60
N TYR A 167 18.71 17.58 7.72
CA TYR A 167 17.44 16.92 8.01
C TYR A 167 16.36 17.27 6.98
N ARG A 168 16.25 18.56 6.64
CA ARG A 168 15.32 19.03 5.61
C ARG A 168 15.51 18.30 4.28
N ASN A 169 16.76 18.18 3.83
CA ASN A 169 17.08 17.47 2.59
C ASN A 169 16.69 15.99 2.64
N LEU A 170 16.96 15.30 3.75
CA LEU A 170 16.60 13.89 3.92
C LEU A 170 15.09 13.67 3.90
N ALA A 171 14.35 14.53 4.57
CA ALA A 171 12.90 14.40 4.60
C ALA A 171 12.24 14.74 3.26
N MET A 172 12.78 15.71 2.50
CA MET A 172 12.33 15.94 1.12
C MET A 172 12.57 14.71 0.24
N LYS A 173 13.75 14.08 0.33
CA LYS A 173 14.06 12.83 -0.38
C LYS A 173 13.05 11.74 -0.01
N LEU A 174 12.73 11.61 1.27
CA LEU A 174 11.79 10.62 1.75
C LEU A 174 10.37 10.88 1.24
N LEU A 175 9.87 12.13 1.29
CA LEU A 175 8.54 12.48 0.75
C LEU A 175 8.44 12.16 -0.76
N LEU A 176 9.47 12.54 -1.53
CA LEU A 176 9.54 12.23 -2.97
C LEU A 176 9.58 10.73 -3.24
N TRP A 177 10.36 10.00 -2.45
CA TRP A 177 10.40 8.54 -2.51
C TRP A 177 9.04 7.93 -2.15
N THR A 178 8.39 8.36 -1.06
CA THR A 178 7.08 7.82 -0.64
C THR A 178 6.00 8.11 -1.68
N LYS A 179 6.05 9.28 -2.33
CA LYS A 179 5.17 9.62 -3.46
C LYS A 179 5.40 8.68 -4.63
N SER A 180 6.66 8.44 -5.00
CA SER A 180 7.03 7.51 -6.07
C SER A 180 6.63 6.07 -5.76
N HIS A 181 6.82 5.64 -4.51
CA HIS A 181 6.43 4.33 -4.01
C HIS A 181 4.91 4.15 -4.03
N THR A 182 4.15 5.15 -3.54
CA THR A 182 2.67 5.15 -3.59
C THR A 182 2.17 4.93 -5.02
N ASN A 183 2.75 5.68 -5.98
CA ASN A 183 2.42 5.53 -7.40
C ASN A 183 2.74 4.12 -7.92
N ALA A 184 3.91 3.57 -7.58
CA ALA A 184 4.32 2.25 -8.03
C ALA A 184 3.46 1.13 -7.41
N ALA A 185 3.18 1.22 -6.11
CA ALA A 185 2.40 0.25 -5.35
C ALA A 185 0.95 0.21 -5.84
N LEU A 186 0.34 1.36 -6.08
CA LEU A 186 -1.07 1.47 -6.51
C LEU A 186 -1.24 1.48 -8.03
N HIS A 187 -0.17 1.39 -8.81
CA HIS A 187 -0.25 1.36 -10.27
C HIS A 187 -1.10 0.18 -10.76
N LYS A 188 -2.15 0.49 -11.53
CA LYS A 188 -3.09 -0.48 -12.11
C LYS A 188 -3.81 -1.37 -11.07
N GLN A 189 -3.79 -0.99 -9.80
CA GLN A 189 -4.52 -1.70 -8.76
C GLN A 189 -6.01 -1.33 -8.83
N GLU A 190 -6.87 -2.32 -8.63
CA GLU A 190 -8.31 -2.11 -8.52
C GLU A 190 -8.65 -1.79 -7.06
N ILE A 191 -8.70 -0.49 -6.76
CA ILE A 191 -9.07 0.01 -5.43
C ILE A 191 -10.58 -0.12 -5.25
N HIS A 192 -11.00 -0.63 -4.10
CA HIS A 192 -12.40 -0.78 -3.72
C HIS A 192 -13.16 0.55 -3.91
N PRO A 193 -14.39 0.55 -4.49
CA PRO A 193 -15.11 1.78 -4.84
C PRO A 193 -15.22 2.80 -3.71
N PHE A 194 -15.55 2.35 -2.49
CA PHE A 194 -15.63 3.21 -1.30
C PHE A 194 -14.33 3.98 -1.03
N PHE A 195 -13.19 3.29 -1.05
CA PHE A 195 -11.89 3.94 -0.84
C PHE A 195 -11.52 4.84 -2.02
N LYS A 196 -11.81 4.40 -3.24
CA LYS A 196 -11.53 5.17 -4.46
C LYS A 196 -12.27 6.50 -4.47
N GLU A 197 -13.55 6.50 -4.07
CA GLU A 197 -14.36 7.71 -3.97
C GLU A 197 -13.74 8.70 -2.96
N LYS A 198 -13.46 8.25 -1.74
CA LYS A 198 -12.83 9.08 -0.69
C LYS A 198 -11.45 9.62 -1.12
N LEU A 199 -10.62 8.77 -1.72
CA LEU A 199 -9.31 9.19 -2.25
C LEU A 199 -9.44 10.20 -3.40
N SER A 200 -10.48 10.10 -4.23
CA SER A 200 -10.70 11.04 -5.33
C SER A 200 -11.08 12.44 -4.84
N LYS A 201 -11.84 12.54 -3.73
CA LYS A 201 -12.22 13.81 -3.09
C LYS A 201 -10.99 14.62 -2.65
N ARG A 202 -9.89 13.95 -2.28
CA ARG A 202 -8.62 14.59 -1.91
C ARG A 202 -7.95 15.34 -3.07
N ARG A 203 -8.32 15.06 -4.32
CA ARG A 203 -7.76 15.79 -5.47
C ARG A 203 -8.20 17.26 -5.48
N TYR A 204 -9.41 17.54 -5.02
CA TYR A 204 -9.96 18.90 -5.00
C TYR A 204 -9.31 19.77 -3.93
N ILE A 205 -8.92 19.19 -2.78
CA ILE A 205 -8.23 19.96 -1.75
C ILE A 205 -6.82 20.39 -2.19
N ARG A 206 -6.20 19.66 -3.13
CA ARG A 206 -4.85 19.99 -3.61
C ARG A 206 -4.76 21.38 -4.23
N GLN A 207 -5.80 21.83 -4.94
CA GLN A 207 -5.83 23.19 -5.50
C GLN A 207 -5.86 24.24 -4.40
N HIS A 208 -6.65 24.00 -3.34
CA HIS A 208 -6.69 24.86 -2.17
C HIS A 208 -5.33 24.90 -1.48
N LEU A 209 -4.71 23.74 -1.21
CA LEU A 209 -3.38 23.67 -0.59
C LEU A 209 -2.29 24.35 -1.43
N ARG A 210 -2.37 24.26 -2.76
CA ARG A 210 -1.43 24.97 -3.66
C ARG A 210 -1.47 26.49 -3.47
N LYS A 211 -2.62 27.08 -3.12
CA LYS A 211 -2.70 28.53 -2.84
C LYS A 211 -1.87 28.93 -1.61
N HIS A 212 -1.74 28.03 -0.64
CA HIS A 212 -1.03 28.29 0.63
C HIS A 212 0.43 27.84 0.61
N PHE A 213 0.72 26.69 -0.03
CA PHE A 213 2.03 26.05 -0.01
C PHE A 213 2.79 26.15 -1.36
N GLY A 214 2.19 26.77 -2.38
CA GLY A 214 2.83 26.94 -3.68
C GLY A 214 3.27 25.62 -4.31
N LYS A 215 4.50 25.57 -4.82
CA LYS A 215 5.09 24.38 -5.46
C LYS A 215 5.44 23.26 -4.48
N ASP A 216 5.54 23.55 -3.17
CA ASP A 216 5.90 22.53 -2.17
C ASP A 216 4.86 21.42 -2.08
N ILE A 217 3.61 21.70 -2.44
CA ILE A 217 2.53 20.69 -2.52
C ILE A 217 2.87 19.56 -3.52
N ASP A 218 3.77 19.81 -4.47
CA ASP A 218 4.20 18.84 -5.45
C ASP A 218 5.16 17.79 -4.89
N LEU A 219 5.67 17.97 -3.68
CA LEU A 219 6.36 16.93 -2.93
C LEU A 219 5.40 15.83 -2.44
N LEU A 220 4.10 16.13 -2.29
CA LEU A 220 3.11 15.23 -1.70
C LEU A 220 2.29 14.51 -2.78
N HIS A 221 1.83 13.29 -2.47
CA HIS A 221 0.89 12.58 -3.33
C HIS A 221 -0.52 13.19 -3.23
N SER A 222 -1.41 12.92 -4.20
CA SER A 222 -2.81 13.39 -4.12
C SER A 222 -3.65 12.66 -3.08
N PHE A 223 -3.13 11.56 -2.51
CA PHE A 223 -3.85 10.72 -1.56
C PHE A 223 -3.53 11.02 -0.12
N TRP A 224 -2.47 11.75 0.18
CA TRP A 224 -2.04 12.00 1.54
C TRP A 224 -1.34 13.34 1.62
N SER A 225 -1.42 13.98 2.77
CA SER A 225 -0.69 15.21 3.09
C SER A 225 0.45 14.94 4.07
N THR A 226 0.41 13.77 4.72
CA THR A 226 1.25 13.45 5.86
C THR A 226 1.76 12.02 5.73
N VAL A 227 3.04 11.84 6.07
CA VAL A 227 3.77 10.58 6.09
C VAL A 227 4.32 10.39 7.49
N PHE A 228 4.21 9.18 8.03
CA PHE A 228 4.61 8.83 9.38
C PHE A 228 5.39 7.54 9.35
N LEU A 229 6.54 7.51 10.03
CA LEU A 229 7.51 6.43 9.92
C LEU A 229 7.76 5.78 11.24
N PHE A 230 7.45 4.51 11.35
CA PHE A 230 7.56 3.79 12.61
C PHE A 230 8.37 2.52 12.45
N LYS A 231 9.01 2.14 13.54
CA LYS A 231 9.86 0.96 13.66
C LYS A 231 9.17 -0.05 14.57
N ASN A 232 9.22 -1.32 14.19
CA ASN A 232 8.63 -2.45 14.90
C ASN A 232 7.10 -2.43 14.99
N THR A 233 6.50 -1.69 15.92
CA THR A 233 5.08 -1.83 16.27
C THR A 233 4.45 -0.53 16.71
N THR A 234 3.13 -0.54 16.81
CA THR A 234 2.35 0.47 17.51
C THR A 234 1.82 -0.18 18.79
N SER A 235 2.06 0.41 19.95
CA SER A 235 1.85 -0.26 21.24
C SER A 235 0.37 -0.56 21.54
N ASN A 236 -0.48 0.47 21.52
CA ASN A 236 -1.85 0.35 22.04
C ASN A 236 -2.91 0.34 20.93
N PRO A 237 -4.00 -0.43 21.09
CA PRO A 237 -5.18 -0.33 20.23
C PRO A 237 -5.74 1.10 20.19
N HIS A 238 -5.82 1.71 19.00
CA HIS A 238 -6.29 3.10 18.82
C HIS A 238 -7.10 3.27 17.54
N LYS A 239 -7.73 4.44 17.40
CA LYS A 239 -8.34 4.94 16.15
C LYS A 239 -7.65 6.25 15.80
N ASP A 240 -7.43 6.50 14.51
CA ASP A 240 -6.87 7.77 14.05
C ASP A 240 -7.99 8.81 13.89
N THR A 241 -8.60 9.23 14.99
CA THR A 241 -9.83 10.04 14.98
C THR A 241 -9.68 11.42 14.32
N ALA A 242 -8.45 11.91 14.15
CA ALA A 242 -8.16 13.15 13.45
C ALA A 242 -7.82 12.96 11.95
N ASP A 243 -7.70 11.70 11.49
CA ASP A 243 -7.42 11.37 10.10
C ASP A 243 -8.70 11.17 9.29
N GLU A 244 -8.60 11.46 8.00
CA GLU A 244 -9.62 11.13 7.04
C GLU A 244 -9.39 9.71 6.50
N ASN A 245 -10.48 8.96 6.37
CA ASN A 245 -10.44 7.67 5.70
C ASN A 245 -10.30 7.80 4.16
N PRO A 246 -9.59 6.88 3.50
CA PRO A 246 -8.69 5.89 4.08
C PRO A 246 -7.26 6.41 4.31
N SER A 247 -6.55 5.79 5.22
CA SER A 247 -5.09 5.87 5.34
C SER A 247 -4.43 4.79 4.48
N LEU A 248 -3.17 5.00 4.12
CA LEU A 248 -2.32 4.00 3.47
C LEU A 248 -1.27 3.52 4.45
N LEU A 249 -0.96 2.23 4.40
CA LEU A 249 0.16 1.66 5.13
C LEU A 249 1.02 0.83 4.18
N PHE A 250 2.32 1.12 4.17
CA PHE A 250 3.32 0.33 3.48
C PHE A 250 4.17 -0.43 4.52
N ASN A 251 4.25 -1.75 4.37
CA ASN A 251 5.02 -2.60 5.27
C ASN A 251 6.36 -3.00 4.62
N PHE A 252 7.47 -2.85 5.35
CA PHE A 252 8.81 -3.08 4.85
C PHE A 252 9.69 -3.83 5.86
N GLY A 253 10.76 -4.44 5.36
CA GLY A 253 11.62 -5.28 6.21
C GLY A 253 10.86 -6.52 6.68
N GLY A 254 10.86 -6.76 7.99
CA GLY A 254 10.16 -7.89 8.61
C GLY A 254 8.63 -7.88 8.44
N GLY A 255 8.04 -9.06 8.65
CA GLY A 255 6.58 -9.22 8.71
C GLY A 255 5.97 -8.48 9.90
N ALA A 256 4.66 -8.23 9.83
CA ALA A 256 3.91 -7.69 10.96
C ALA A 256 2.48 -8.23 10.96
N TRP A 257 1.83 -8.14 12.11
CA TRP A 257 0.39 -8.34 12.20
C TRP A 257 -0.31 -7.01 12.39
N LEU A 258 -1.35 -6.72 11.60
CA LEU A 258 -2.31 -5.67 11.89
C LEU A 258 -3.47 -6.28 12.68
N ALA A 259 -3.52 -5.98 13.97
CA ALA A 259 -4.58 -6.44 14.85
C ALA A 259 -5.83 -5.54 14.73
N LEU A 260 -6.99 -6.18 14.65
CA LEU A 260 -8.31 -5.59 14.59
C LEU A 260 -9.16 -6.14 15.76
N PRO A 261 -8.95 -5.63 16.99
CA PRO A 261 -9.53 -6.21 18.19
C PRO A 261 -11.07 -6.23 18.21
N GLU A 262 -11.73 -5.25 17.59
CA GLU A 262 -13.20 -5.21 17.46
C GLU A 262 -13.77 -6.42 16.71
N PHE A 263 -12.94 -7.10 15.91
CA PHE A 263 -13.31 -8.28 15.12
C PHE A 263 -12.63 -9.57 15.60
N GLY A 264 -11.78 -9.50 16.64
CA GLY A 264 -11.02 -10.64 17.13
C GLY A 264 -10.09 -11.26 16.10
N VAL A 265 -9.57 -10.49 15.14
CA VAL A 265 -8.65 -10.97 14.10
C VAL A 265 -7.36 -10.16 14.03
N LYS A 266 -6.31 -10.76 13.47
CA LYS A 266 -5.07 -10.08 13.10
C LYS A 266 -4.66 -10.46 11.68
N VAL A 267 -4.37 -9.47 10.85
CA VAL A 267 -4.04 -9.65 9.43
C VAL A 267 -2.53 -9.69 9.25
N LYS A 268 -2.03 -10.73 8.58
CA LYS A 268 -0.60 -10.83 8.27
C LYS A 268 -0.23 -9.81 7.20
N LEU A 269 0.77 -8.98 7.48
CA LEU A 269 1.40 -8.06 6.56
C LEU A 269 2.79 -8.60 6.22
N GLN A 270 2.99 -8.97 4.96
CA GLN A 270 4.30 -9.36 4.46
C GLN A 270 5.12 -8.15 4.06
N ARG A 271 6.41 -8.39 3.82
CA ARG A 271 7.32 -7.40 3.24
C ARG A 271 6.75 -6.90 1.90
N LEU A 272 6.76 -5.58 1.69
CA LEU A 272 6.23 -4.86 0.52
C LEU A 272 4.71 -4.88 0.37
N ASP A 273 3.97 -5.34 1.37
CA ASP A 273 2.52 -5.23 1.33
C ASP A 273 2.08 -3.77 1.43
N THR A 274 1.01 -3.46 0.69
CA THR A 274 0.36 -2.15 0.73
C THR A 274 -1.08 -2.34 1.19
N LEU A 275 -1.47 -1.56 2.19
CA LEU A 275 -2.80 -1.58 2.77
C LEU A 275 -3.49 -0.24 2.56
N ILE A 276 -4.77 -0.28 2.18
CA ILE A 276 -5.68 0.86 2.27
C ILE A 276 -6.66 0.56 3.41
N PHE A 277 -6.79 1.47 4.37
CA PHE A 277 -7.44 1.15 5.64
C PHE A 277 -8.27 2.33 6.19
N ALA A 278 -9.47 2.05 6.69
CA ALA A 278 -10.32 3.02 7.36
C ALA A 278 -9.89 3.24 8.84
N SER A 279 -8.67 3.75 9.04
CA SER A 279 -8.02 3.83 10.37
C SER A 279 -8.71 4.75 11.37
N ARG A 280 -9.55 5.68 10.90
CA ARG A 280 -10.42 6.52 11.76
C ARG A 280 -11.59 5.75 12.34
N GLU A 281 -12.13 4.78 11.61
CA GLU A 281 -13.38 4.08 11.95
C GLU A 281 -13.13 2.86 12.86
N TYR A 282 -12.04 2.13 12.60
CA TYR A 282 -11.78 0.83 13.22
C TYR A 282 -10.56 0.86 14.15
N LYS A 283 -10.73 0.28 15.35
CA LYS A 283 -9.67 0.19 16.34
C LYS A 283 -8.59 -0.77 15.82
N HIS A 284 -7.32 -0.37 15.90
CA HIS A 284 -6.22 -1.15 15.36
C HIS A 284 -4.90 -0.89 16.06
N TYR A 285 -3.95 -1.80 15.83
CA TYR A 285 -2.56 -1.67 16.23
C TYR A 285 -1.71 -2.72 15.49
N THR A 286 -0.39 -2.60 15.51
CA THR A 286 0.52 -3.54 14.86
C THR A 286 1.38 -4.30 15.85
N LEU A 287 1.56 -5.59 15.60
CA LEU A 287 2.41 -6.51 16.39
C LEU A 287 3.56 -7.01 15.52
N VAL A 288 4.68 -7.37 16.15
CA VAL A 288 5.82 -8.00 15.45
C VAL A 288 5.39 -9.40 15.00
N ASP A 289 5.70 -9.75 13.75
CA ASP A 289 5.70 -11.14 13.30
C ASP A 289 7.07 -11.72 13.67
N GLY A 290 7.12 -12.75 14.52
CA GLY A 290 8.31 -13.19 15.27
C GLY A 290 9.53 -13.65 14.45
N ASP A 291 9.59 -13.34 13.17
CA ASP A 291 10.58 -13.77 12.16
C ASP A 291 11.97 -13.11 12.30
N GLY A 292 12.26 -12.41 13.41
CA GLY A 292 13.58 -11.84 13.73
C GLY A 292 14.03 -10.64 12.90
N ASP A 293 13.44 -10.41 11.73
CA ASP A 293 13.75 -9.26 10.87
C ASP A 293 13.22 -7.94 11.43
N GLN A 294 14.03 -6.89 11.34
CA GLN A 294 13.62 -5.54 11.73
C GLN A 294 12.53 -5.02 10.79
N ARG A 295 11.33 -4.83 11.34
CA ARG A 295 10.19 -4.27 10.64
C ARG A 295 10.21 -2.75 10.70
N TRP A 296 9.91 -2.11 9.57
CA TRP A 296 9.60 -0.68 9.53
C TRP A 296 8.38 -0.46 8.63
N GLY A 297 7.64 0.60 8.94
CA GLY A 297 6.37 0.89 8.30
C GLY A 297 6.26 2.36 7.97
N ILE A 298 5.50 2.65 6.91
CA ILE A 298 5.15 4.00 6.55
C ILE A 298 3.64 4.13 6.46
N GLY A 299 3.08 4.90 7.39
CA GLY A 299 1.69 5.36 7.34
C GLY A 299 1.59 6.64 6.53
N CYS A 300 0.65 6.71 5.60
CA CYS A 300 0.35 7.94 4.87
C CYS A 300 -1.13 8.28 5.00
N PHE A 301 -1.43 9.48 5.46
CA PHE A 301 -2.80 9.91 5.75
C PHE A 301 -3.02 11.37 5.41
N MET A 302 -4.26 11.82 5.57
CA MET A 302 -4.66 13.22 5.46
C MET A 302 -5.55 13.53 6.65
N ARG A 303 -5.25 14.60 7.39
CA ARG A 303 -6.10 15.04 8.51
C ARG A 303 -7.45 15.54 7.99
N SER A 304 -8.54 15.30 8.71
CA SER A 304 -9.86 15.79 8.28
C SER A 304 -9.95 17.31 8.24
N SER A 305 -9.25 18.01 9.15
CA SER A 305 -9.20 19.47 9.17
C SER A 305 -8.66 20.07 7.86
N ILE A 306 -7.73 19.37 7.21
CA ILE A 306 -7.20 19.77 5.89
C ILE A 306 -8.32 19.72 4.84
N LEU A 307 -9.19 18.70 4.87
CA LEU A 307 -10.28 18.56 3.91
C LEU A 307 -11.44 19.51 4.16
N GLN A 308 -11.70 19.81 5.43
CA GLN A 308 -12.70 20.79 5.85
C GLN A 308 -12.30 22.22 5.51
N LYS A 309 -11.08 22.44 5.00
CA LYS A 309 -10.51 23.78 4.74
C LYS A 309 -10.61 24.66 5.99
N GLU A 310 -10.47 24.05 7.17
CA GLU A 310 -10.37 24.82 8.39
C GLU A 310 -9.25 25.86 8.21
N PRO A 311 -9.42 27.08 8.74
CA PRO A 311 -8.44 28.12 8.55
C PRO A 311 -7.06 27.60 8.91
N ILE A 312 -6.17 27.57 7.92
CA ILE A 312 -4.75 27.35 8.14
C ILE A 312 -4.29 28.63 8.85
N HIS A 313 -4.49 28.72 10.17
CA HIS A 313 -4.25 29.93 10.94
C HIS A 313 -2.89 30.51 10.54
N THR A 314 -2.95 31.71 9.97
CA THR A 314 -1.89 32.63 9.54
C THR A 314 -0.45 32.26 9.91
N PHE A 315 0.08 31.18 9.34
CA PHE A 315 1.52 30.87 9.38
C PHE A 315 2.38 31.95 8.71
N ALA A 316 1.78 32.74 7.81
CA ALA A 316 2.43 33.89 7.20
C ALA A 316 2.65 35.05 8.20
N ALA A 317 1.79 35.20 9.21
CA ALA A 317 1.91 36.27 10.21
C ALA A 317 3.04 35.94 11.21
N SER A 318 3.16 34.69 11.66
CA SER A 318 4.24 34.26 12.56
C SER A 318 5.60 34.22 11.86
N ARG A 319 5.68 33.80 10.58
CA ARG A 319 6.95 33.89 9.81
C ARG A 319 7.43 35.32 9.61
N LYS A 320 6.52 36.26 9.28
CA LYS A 320 6.89 37.68 9.16
C LYS A 320 7.35 38.25 10.49
N ALA A 321 6.68 37.92 11.59
CA ALA A 321 7.07 38.35 12.93
C ALA A 321 8.45 37.80 13.33
N VAL A 322 8.70 36.49 13.19
CA VAL A 322 9.98 35.85 13.57
C VAL A 322 11.15 36.34 12.71
N VAL A 323 10.96 36.52 11.40
CA VAL A 323 12.00 37.08 10.50
C VAL A 323 12.29 38.54 10.84
N GLN A 324 11.28 39.32 11.25
CA GLN A 324 11.47 40.70 11.68
C GLN A 324 12.22 40.78 13.02
N THR A 325 11.90 39.92 13.99
CA THR A 325 12.59 39.86 15.29
C THR A 325 14.06 39.43 15.13
N ALA A 326 14.36 38.47 14.25
CA ALA A 326 15.73 38.04 13.97
C ALA A 326 16.57 39.13 13.27
N LYS A 327 15.96 39.91 12.36
CA LYS A 327 16.63 41.07 11.73
C LYS A 327 16.91 42.20 12.72
N ASN A 328 16.09 42.35 13.75
CA ASN A 328 16.27 43.36 14.79
C ASN A 328 17.31 42.93 15.84
N ALA A 329 17.44 41.63 16.11
CA ALA A 329 18.45 41.09 17.04
C ALA A 329 19.87 41.08 16.47
N GLY A 330 20.03 40.95 15.14
CA GLY A 330 21.35 41.02 14.47
C GLY A 330 21.86 42.44 14.17
N LYS A 331 21.17 43.47 14.65
CA LYS A 331 21.53 44.90 14.48
C LYS A 331 21.87 45.60 15.81
N ARG A 332 21.95 44.86 16.91
CA ARG A 332 22.35 45.38 18.23
C ARG A 332 23.79 45.02 18.52
#